data_AF-A0A6V8NYK9-F1
#
_entry.id   AF-A0A6V8NYK9-F1
#
_cell.length_a   1.000
_cell.length_b   1.000
_cell.length_c   1.000
_cell.angle_alpha   90.00
_cell.angle_beta   90.00
_cell.angle_gamma   90.00
#
_symmetry.space_group_name_H-M   'P 1'
#
loop_
_entity.id
_entity.type
_entity.pdbx_description
1 polymer ?
#
loop_
_entity_poly.entity_id
_entity_poly.type
_entity_poly.pdbx_seq_one_letter_code
_entity_poly.pdbx_strand_id
1 'polypeptide(L)' 'MRYNKEDLIEWIIRERQPGGQMFERFTERARKVIVQAQEEARKLNQNYIGTEHLLLGLI' A
#
# COMPACT_ATOMS: atom_id res chain seq x y z
N MET A 1 -16.88 21.90 -6.15
CA MET A 1 -17.21 20.47 -6.02
C MET A 1 -18.07 20.31 -4.77
N ARG A 2 -19.25 19.67 -4.86
CA ARG A 2 -20.05 19.25 -3.70
C ARG A 2 -19.67 17.79 -3.45
N TYR A 3 -19.16 17.47 -2.26
CA TYR A 3 -18.93 16.09 -1.85
C TYR A 3 -20.15 15.57 -1.11
N ASN A 4 -20.56 14.33 -1.40
CA ASN A 4 -21.76 13.70 -0.87
C ASN A 4 -21.40 12.96 0.42
N LYS A 5 -22.40 12.64 1.27
CA LYS A 5 -22.15 11.85 2.48
C LYS A 5 -21.67 10.42 2.16
N GLU A 6 -22.05 9.86 1.01
CA GLU A 6 -21.57 8.56 0.57
C GLU A 6 -20.09 8.60 0.17
N ASP A 7 -19.67 9.66 -0.53
CA ASP A 7 -18.25 9.88 -0.90
C ASP A 7 -17.37 10.00 0.35
N LEU A 8 -17.91 10.60 1.41
CA LEU A 8 -17.24 10.71 2.71
C LEU A 8 -17.08 9.34 3.39
N ILE A 9 -18.08 8.47 3.30
CA ILE A 9 -18.02 7.11 3.86
C ILE A 9 -17.04 6.25 3.08
N GLU A 10 -17.03 6.36 1.75
CA GLU A 10 -16.04 5.66 0.91
C GLU A 10 -14.62 6.07 1.29
N TRP A 11 -14.40 7.37 1.55
CA TRP A 11 -13.12 7.89 1.99
C TRP A 11 -12.71 7.37 3.37
N ILE A 12 -13.62 7.40 4.35
CA ILE A 12 -13.41 6.86 5.70
C ILE A 12 -13.09 5.35 5.66
N ILE A 13 -13.67 4.60 4.72
CA ILE A 13 -13.42 3.17 4.56
C ILE A 13 -12.11 2.91 3.79
N ARG A 14 -11.71 3.79 2.86
CA ARG A 14 -10.45 3.70 2.10
C ARG A 14 -9.23 4.23 2.86
N GLU A 15 -9.35 4.50 4.15
CA GLU A 15 -8.32 5.08 5.02
C GLU A 15 -7.16 4.12 5.38
N ARG A 16 -6.52 3.51 4.38
CA ARG A 16 -5.17 2.93 4.46
C ARG A 16 -4.61 2.51 3.11
N GLN A 17 -4.73 3.36 2.09
CA GLN A 17 -3.87 3.22 0.91
C GLN A 17 -2.63 4.09 1.14
N PRO A 18 -1.50 3.57 1.67
CA PRO A 18 -0.26 4.30 1.52
C PRO A 18 -0.06 4.52 0.02
N GLY A 19 -0.07 5.78 -0.43
CA GLY A 19 0.27 6.17 -1.80
C GLY A 19 -0.83 6.07 -2.86
N GLY A 20 -2.09 6.43 -2.58
CA GLY A 20 -3.20 6.43 -3.55
C GLY A 20 -2.86 6.90 -4.98
N GLN A 21 -2.00 7.91 -5.17
CA GLN A 21 -1.52 8.33 -6.50
C GLN A 21 -0.27 7.57 -7.01
N MET A 22 0.59 7.09 -6.12
CA MET A 22 1.82 6.36 -6.47
C MET A 22 1.51 4.93 -6.95
N PHE A 23 0.51 4.29 -6.33
CA PHE A 23 0.16 2.90 -6.61
C PHE A 23 -0.88 2.73 -7.72
N GLU A 24 -1.55 3.79 -8.16
CA GLU A 24 -2.49 3.78 -9.30
C GLU A 24 -1.81 3.37 -10.62
N ARG A 25 -0.50 3.62 -10.75
CA ARG A 25 0.29 3.23 -11.93
C ARG A 25 0.78 1.78 -11.89
N PHE A 26 0.58 1.08 -10.78
CA PHE A 26 1.03 -0.29 -10.61
C PHE A 26 -0.09 -1.29 -10.89
N THR A 27 0.30 -2.41 -11.50
CA THR A 27 -0.59 -3.57 -11.62
C THR A 27 -1.00 -4.06 -10.23
N GLU A 28 -2.14 -4.76 -10.13
CA GLU A 28 -2.59 -5.33 -8.86
C GLU A 28 -1.52 -6.24 -8.22
N ARG A 29 -0.80 -7.01 -9.05
CA ARG A 29 0.31 -7.85 -8.60
C ARG A 29 1.44 -7.02 -8.00
N ALA A 30 1.84 -5.94 -8.65
CA ALA A 30 2.89 -5.05 -8.13
C ALA A 30 2.47 -4.37 -6.81
N ARG A 31 1.19 -4.02 -6.64
CA ARG A 31 0.68 -3.53 -5.35
C ARG A 31 0.81 -4.57 -4.24
N LYS A 32 0.46 -5.84 -4.51
CA LYS A 32 0.61 -6.95 -3.55
C LYS A 32 2.05 -7.15 -3.10
N VAL A 33 3.01 -7.10 -4.04
CA VAL A 33 4.45 -7.22 -3.75
C VAL A 33 4.91 -6.17 -2.73
N ILE A 34 4.48 -4.91 -2.90
CA ILE A 34 4.90 -3.83 -2.00
C ILE A 34 4.27 -3.99 -0.60
N VAL A 35 3.03 -4.47 -0.52
CA VAL A 35 2.40 -4.79 0.76
C VAL A 35 3.16 -5.92 1.47
N GLN A 36 3.51 -6.99 0.75
CA GLN A 36 4.31 -8.09 1.30
C GLN A 36 5.69 -7.63 1.74
N ALA A 37 6.38 -6.80 0.95
CA ALA A 37 7.66 -6.22 1.33
C ALA A 37 7.57 -5.39 2.62
N GLN A 38 6.47 -4.64 2.81
CA GLN A 38 6.24 -3.91 4.04
C GLN A 38 6.01 -4.84 5.25
N GLU A 39 5.33 -5.97 5.05
CA GLU A 39 5.17 -6.98 6.09
C GLU A 39 6.50 -7.63 6.49
N GLU A 40 7.36 -7.96 5.53
CA GLU A 40 8.69 -8.51 5.80
C GLU A 40 9.58 -7.53 6.57
N ALA A 41 9.58 -6.26 6.17
CA ALA A 41 10.27 -5.20 6.91
C ALA A 41 9.78 -5.12 8.38
N ARG A 42 8.46 -5.21 8.60
CA ARG A 42 7.87 -5.22 9.96
C ARG A 42 8.26 -6.45 10.76
N LYS A 43 8.26 -7.64 10.16
CA LYS A 43 8.70 -8.88 10.82
C LYS A 43 10.14 -8.80 11.31
N LEU A 44 10.98 -8.10 10.55
CA LEU A 44 12.40 -7.87 10.88
C LEU A 44 12.64 -6.63 11.75
N ASN A 45 11.59 -5.97 12.25
CA ASN A 45 11.65 -4.71 13.01
C ASN A 45 12.47 -3.60 12.31
N GLN A 46 12.43 -3.58 10.97
CA GLN A 46 13.08 -2.55 10.16
C GLN A 46 12.11 -1.37 9.94
N ASN A 47 12.61 -0.16 10.15
CA ASN A 47 11.82 1.07 9.98
C ASN A 47 11.76 1.54 8.50
N TYR A 48 12.36 0.79 7.58
CA TYR A 48 12.39 1.11 6.15
C TYR A 48 12.26 -0.15 5.29
N ILE A 49 11.77 0.02 4.06
CA ILE A 49 11.69 -1.04 3.05
C ILE A 49 12.97 -1.01 2.21
N GLY A 50 13.94 -1.88 2.51
CA GLY A 50 15.09 -2.15 1.67
C GLY A 50 14.77 -2.99 0.42
N THR A 51 15.75 -3.12 -0.47
CA THR A 51 15.66 -3.94 -1.69
C THR A 51 15.44 -5.42 -1.38
N GLU A 52 15.93 -5.88 -0.22
CA GLU A 52 15.80 -7.25 0.26
C GLU A 52 14.33 -7.58 0.56
N HIS A 53 13.59 -6.64 1.16
CA HIS A 53 12.18 -6.83 1.45
C HIS A 53 11.33 -6.84 0.18
N LEU A 54 11.70 -6.02 -0.83
CA LEU A 54 11.06 -6.07 -2.15
C LEU A 54 11.30 -7.40 -2.84
N LEU A 55 12.51 -7.95 -2.74
CA LEU A 55 12.82 -9.27 -3.26
C LEU A 55 11.99 -10.34 -2.57
N LEU A 56 11.86 -10.29 -1.24
CA LEU A 56 11.01 -11.22 -0.49
C LEU A 56 9.53 -11.09 -0.87
N GLY A 57 9.03 -9.88 -1.14
CA GLY A 57 7.66 -9.66 -1.61
C GLY A 57 7.38 -10.12 -3.05
N LEU A 58 8.39 -10.55 -3.81
CA LEU A 58 8.22 -11.07 -5.18
C LEU A 58 8.05 -12.58 -5.26
N ILE A 59 8.38 -13.30 -4.17
CA ILE A 59 8.42 -14.76 -4.07
C ILE A 59 7.11 -15.26 -3.43
#